data_AF-A0A9D6LK78-F1
#
_entry.id   AF-A0A9D6LK78-F1
#
_cell.length_a   1.000
_cell.length_b   1.000
_cell.length_c   1.000
_cell.angle_alpha   90.00
_cell.angle_beta   90.00
_cell.angle_gamma   90.00
#
_symmetry.space_group_name_H-M   'P 1'
#
loop_
_entity.id
_entity.type
_entity.pdbx_description
1 polymer ?
#
loop_
_entity_poly.entity_id
_entity_poly.type
_entity_poly.pdbx_seq_one_letter_code
_entity_poly.pdbx_strand_id
1 'polypeptide(L)'
;MADAANLEEKIKRLKKTLSEKREKKSGVESSVELRPFRKQLKRLQRRRRVLLAFVQRGTKVKGEKSDKESKPAPKPAVEKPAAEKEAKAGQLNS
;
A
#
# COMPACT_ATOMS: atom_id res chain seq x y z
N MET A 1 10.82 13.96 19.47
CA MET A 1 10.52 12.94 18.44
C MET A 1 9.01 12.91 18.23
N ALA A 2 8.51 12.59 17.03
CA ALA A 2 7.06 12.50 16.79
C ALA A 2 6.62 11.04 16.82
N ASP A 3 5.81 10.67 17.80
CA ASP A 3 5.40 9.28 18.02
C ASP A 3 4.18 8.87 17.19
N ALA A 4 4.06 7.57 16.90
CA ALA A 4 2.95 7.03 16.12
C ALA A 4 1.58 7.31 16.76
N ALA A 5 1.50 7.37 18.09
CA ALA A 5 0.30 7.72 18.84
C ALA A 5 -0.11 9.19 18.64
N ASN A 6 0.85 10.13 18.70
CA ASN A 6 0.61 11.55 18.44
C ASN A 6 0.13 11.78 16.99
N LEU A 7 0.69 11.02 16.02
CA LEU A 7 0.20 11.06 14.65
C LEU A 7 -1.22 10.50 14.50
N GLU A 8 -1.57 9.45 15.24
CA GLU A 8 -2.93 8.90 15.24
C GLU A 8 -3.94 9.93 15.77
N GLU A 9 -3.61 10.63 16.85
CA GLU A 9 -4.46 11.68 17.39
C GLU A 9 -4.66 12.83 16.39
N LYS A 10 -3.59 13.29 15.73
CA LYS A 10 -3.66 14.29 14.67
C LYS A 10 -4.51 13.83 13.48
N ILE A 11 -4.42 12.55 13.10
CA ILE A 11 -5.25 11.94 12.06
C ILE A 11 -6.72 11.96 12.48
N LYS A 12 -7.05 11.59 13.72
CA LYS A 12 -8.43 11.61 14.23
C LYS A 12 -9.01 13.01 14.24
N ARG A 13 -8.28 14.00 14.77
CA ARG A 13 -8.69 15.42 14.76
C ARG A 13 -8.94 15.91 13.34
N LEU A 14 -8.02 15.64 12.41
CA LEU A 14 -8.13 16.06 11.02
C LEU A 14 -9.30 15.40 10.28
N LYS A 15 -9.60 14.13 10.58
CA LYS A 15 -10.79 13.44 10.06
C LYS A 15 -12.08 14.09 10.57
N LYS A 16 -12.14 14.43 11.86
CA LYS A 16 -13.29 15.12 12.45
C LYS A 16 -13.53 16.47 11.78
N THR A 17 -12.49 17.30 11.65
CA THR A 17 -12.58 18.59 10.95
C THR A 17 -13.01 18.44 9.49
N LEU A 18 -12.53 17.40 8.79
CA LEU A 18 -12.96 17.10 7.43
C LEU A 18 -14.44 16.72 7.35
N SER A 19 -14.99 16.01 8.35
CA SER A 19 -16.42 15.68 8.42
C SER A 19 -17.25 16.94 8.63
N GLU A 20 -16.91 17.73 9.65
CA GLU A 20 -17.62 18.97 9.99
C GLU A 20 -17.63 19.95 8.80
N LYS A 21 -16.52 20.05 8.07
CA LYS A 21 -16.46 20.92 6.88
C LYS A 21 -17.27 20.39 5.70
N ARG A 22 -17.41 19.06 5.55
CA ARG A 22 -18.27 18.46 4.53
C ARG A 22 -19.75 18.69 4.82
N GLU A 23 -20.12 18.69 6.09
CA GLU A 23 -21.49 19.01 6.51
C GLU A 23 -21.81 20.49 6.29
N LYS A 24 -20.84 21.39 6.54
CA LYS A 24 -21.02 22.84 6.37
C LYS A 24 -20.97 23.34 4.92
N LYS A 25 -20.27 22.63 4.04
CA LYS A 25 -20.08 23.03 2.64
C LYS A 25 -20.39 21.86 1.71
N SER A 26 -21.47 21.98 0.95
CA SER A 26 -21.78 21.09 -0.18
C SER A 26 -21.29 21.72 -1.50
N GLY A 27 -21.07 20.91 -2.53
CA GLY A 27 -20.69 21.40 -3.87
C GLY A 27 -19.19 21.51 -4.17
N VAL A 28 -18.85 22.09 -5.33
CA VAL A 28 -17.50 22.10 -5.91
C VAL A 28 -16.50 22.91 -5.08
N GLU A 29 -16.94 24.02 -4.48
CA GLU A 29 -16.12 24.87 -3.59
C GLU A 29 -15.62 24.09 -2.36
N SER A 30 -16.46 23.20 -1.82
CA SER A 30 -16.07 22.29 -0.73
C SER A 30 -14.92 21.37 -1.15
N SER A 31 -14.90 20.89 -2.40
CA SER A 31 -13.86 19.98 -2.89
C SER A 31 -12.49 20.67 -2.94
N VAL A 32 -12.46 21.93 -3.41
CA VAL A 32 -11.24 22.74 -3.50
C VAL A 32 -10.69 23.06 -2.11
N GLU A 33 -11.57 23.49 -1.19
CA GLU A 33 -11.17 23.84 0.17
C GLU A 33 -10.75 22.63 1.02
N LEU A 34 -11.36 21.46 0.79
CA LEU A 34 -11.02 20.22 1.52
C LEU A 34 -9.75 19.56 0.98
N ARG A 35 -9.29 19.92 -0.22
CA ARG A 35 -8.09 19.35 -0.87
C ARG A 35 -6.82 19.43 0.01
N PRO A 36 -6.45 20.58 0.62
CA PRO A 36 -5.30 20.66 1.52
C PRO A 36 -5.43 19.73 2.72
N PHE A 37 -6.60 19.66 3.36
CA PHE A 37 -6.86 18.77 4.49
C PHE A 37 -6.72 17.29 4.11
N ARG A 38 -7.20 16.88 2.93
CA ARG A 38 -7.03 15.51 2.41
C ARG A 38 -5.55 15.19 2.15
N LYS A 39 -4.77 16.13 1.59
CA LYS A 39 -3.33 15.96 1.39
C LYS A 39 -2.59 15.80 2.71
N GLN A 40 -2.90 16.64 3.70
CA GLN A 40 -2.33 16.55 5.04
C GLN A 40 -2.65 15.20 5.72
N LEU A 41 -3.89 14.72 5.58
CA LEU A 41 -4.31 13.43 6.11
C LEU A 41 -3.49 12.29 5.51
N LYS A 42 -3.35 12.25 4.18
CA LYS A 42 -2.51 11.25 3.48
C LYS A 42 -1.05 11.33 3.94
N ARG A 43 -0.50 12.54 4.13
CA ARG A 43 0.88 12.75 4.61
C ARG A 43 1.07 12.19 6.03
N LEU A 44 0.15 12.47 6.94
CA LEU A 44 0.20 11.95 8.32
C LEU A 44 0.07 10.43 8.35
N GLN A 45 -0.87 9.86 7.59
CA GLN A 45 -1.03 8.41 7.47
C GLN A 45 0.22 7.71 6.92
N ARG A 46 0.86 8.30 5.90
CA ARG A 46 2.14 7.78 5.38
C ARG A 46 3.22 7.82 6.45
N ARG A 47 3.38 8.94 7.16
CA ARG A 47 4.38 9.08 8.23
C ARG A 47 4.13 8.10 9.38
N ARG A 48 2.88 7.90 9.77
CA ARG A 48 2.49 6.91 10.79
C ARG A 48 2.87 5.49 10.36
N ARG A 49 2.55 5.09 9.13
CA ARG A 49 2.92 3.77 8.60
C ARG A 49 4.43 3.55 8.60
N VAL A 50 5.20 4.55 8.17
CA VAL A 50 6.67 4.48 8.16
C VAL A 50 7.22 4.34 9.59
N LEU A 51 6.70 5.11 10.55
CA LEU A 51 7.12 4.98 11.95
C LEU A 51 6.77 3.62 12.55
N LEU A 52 5.56 3.12 12.31
CA LEU A 52 5.16 1.78 12.78
C LEU A 52 6.03 0.69 12.15
N ALA A 53 6.31 0.79 10.84
CA ALA A 53 7.20 -0.15 10.17
C ALA A 53 8.65 -0.04 10.67
N PHE A 54 9.12 1.17 11.00
CA PHE A 54 10.45 1.38 11.58
C PHE A 54 10.53 0.79 12.99
N VAL A 55 9.53 1.01 13.85
CA VAL A 55 9.44 0.38 15.17
C VAL A 55 9.42 -1.14 15.03
N GLN A 56 8.58 -1.70 14.15
CA GLN A 56 8.51 -3.15 13.89
C GLN A 56 9.81 -3.75 13.34
N ARG A 57 10.59 -2.98 12.56
CA ARG A 57 11.90 -3.41 12.04
C ARG A 57 13.02 -3.22 13.07
N GLY A 58 12.95 -2.17 13.89
CA GLY A 58 13.88 -1.90 14.99
C GLY A 58 13.70 -2.82 16.19
N THR A 59 12.49 -3.32 16.42
CA THR A 59 12.20 -4.40 17.40
C THR A 59 12.68 -5.78 16.94
N LYS A 60 13.26 -5.91 15.73
CA LYS A 60 13.97 -7.13 15.30
C LYS A 60 15.47 -7.10 15.58
N VAL A 61 15.95 -6.17 16.39
CA VAL A 61 17.37 -6.09 16.72
C VAL A 61 17.54 -6.09 18.23
N LYS A 62 18.15 -7.17 18.73
CA LYS A 62 18.49 -7.50 20.12
C LYS A 62 17.39 -8.18 20.93
N GLY A 63 17.32 -9.51 20.79
CA GLY A 63 16.78 -10.33 21.87
C GLY A 63 16.01 -11.56 21.46
N GLU A 64 16.39 -12.29 20.41
CA GLU A 64 16.15 -13.75 20.41
C GLU A 64 17.00 -14.41 19.34
N LYS A 65 17.89 -15.30 19.80
CA LYS A 65 18.47 -16.33 18.97
C LYS A 65 17.33 -17.30 18.65
N SER A 66 16.91 -17.35 17.39
CA SER A 66 16.32 -18.58 16.86
C SER A 66 16.77 -18.75 15.43
N ASP A 67 17.81 -19.58 15.30
CA ASP A 67 17.96 -20.50 14.18
C ASP A 67 16.59 -20.98 13.71
N LYS A 68 16.22 -20.55 12.50
CA LYS A 68 15.76 -21.45 11.45
C LYS A 68 15.67 -20.69 10.14
N GLU A 69 16.65 -20.99 9.31
CA GLU A 69 16.55 -20.89 7.87
C GLU A 69 15.20 -21.43 7.39
N SER A 70 14.51 -20.63 6.59
CA SER A 70 13.91 -21.14 5.36
C SER A 70 13.47 -19.92 4.54
N LYS A 71 14.38 -19.49 3.66
CA LYS A 71 13.94 -18.90 2.41
C LYS A 71 12.95 -19.91 1.80
N PRO A 72 11.70 -19.55 1.46
CA PRO A 72 11.02 -20.34 0.45
C PRO A 72 11.87 -20.21 -0.82
N ALA A 73 12.35 -21.35 -1.31
CA ALA A 73 13.10 -21.42 -2.56
C ALA A 73 12.35 -20.67 -3.67
N PRO A 74 13.06 -19.98 -4.59
CA PRO A 74 12.41 -19.42 -5.77
C PRO A 74 11.73 -20.58 -6.51
N LYS A 75 10.40 -20.47 -6.68
CA LYS A 75 9.64 -21.43 -7.50
C LYS A 75 10.27 -21.48 -8.90
N PRO A 76 10.45 -22.67 -9.51
CA PRO A 76 10.87 -22.74 -10.90
C PRO A 76 9.88 -21.95 -11.75
N ALA A 77 10.41 -21.09 -12.61
CA ALA A 77 9.64 -20.50 -13.68
C ALA A 77 9.01 -21.65 -14.46
N VAL A 78 7.69 -21.77 -14.40
CA VAL A 78 6.96 -22.66 -15.31
C VAL A 78 7.24 -22.10 -16.70
N GLU A 79 8.13 -22.77 -17.42
CA GLU A 79 8.39 -22.55 -18.83
C GLU A 79 7.04 -22.56 -19.53
N LYS A 80 6.68 -21.42 -20.12
CA LYS A 80 5.63 -21.40 -21.14
C LYS A 80 6.12 -22.34 -22.24
N PRO A 81 5.37 -23.38 -22.66
CA PRO A 81 5.70 -24.04 -23.89
C PRO A 81 5.56 -23.01 -25.01
N ALA A 82 6.70 -22.71 -25.62
CA ALA A 82 6.82 -21.94 -26.84
C ALA A 82 6.10 -22.66 -27.97
N ALA A 83 5.59 -21.86 -28.90
CA ALA A 83 5.01 -22.26 -30.16
C ALA A 83 5.64 -23.52 -30.77
N GLU A 84 4.87 -24.60 -30.90
CA GLU A 84 5.11 -25.61 -31.92
C GLU A 84 4.64 -25.06 -33.26
N LYS A 85 5.61 -24.87 -34.15
CA LYS A 85 5.43 -24.64 -35.58
C LYS A 85 5.03 -25.96 -36.26
N GLU A 86 4.07 -25.82 -37.17
CA GLU A 86 3.99 -26.46 -38.49
C GLU A 86 4.00 -28.00 -38.62
N ALA A 87 2.85 -28.53 -39.05
CA ALA A 87 2.66 -29.59 -40.04
C ALA A 87 1.15 -29.79 -40.22
N LYS A 88 0.51 -29.92 -41.39
CA LYS A 88 0.92 -30.10 -42.78
C LYS A 88 -0.27 -29.71 -43.66
N ALA A 89 0.04 -29.42 -44.93
CA ALA A 89 -0.90 -29.21 -46.02
C ALA A 89 -1.98 -30.29 -46.14
N GLY A 90 -3.18 -29.87 -46.54
CA GLY A 90 -4.32 -30.74 -46.83
C GLY A 90 -5.40 -29.99 -47.59
N GLN A 91 -5.12 -29.75 -48.87
CA GLN A 91 -6.05 -29.39 -49.94
C GLN A 91 -7.35 -30.20 -49.87
N LEU A 92 -8.52 -29.59 -50.13
CA LEU A 92 -9.52 -30.07 -51.11
C LEU A 92 -10.73 -29.13 -51.14
N ASN A 93 -10.95 -28.57 -52.33
CA ASN A 93 -12.17 -27.88 -52.73
C ASN A 93 -13.32 -28.88 -52.84
N SER A 94 -14.52 -28.49 -52.41
CA SER A 94 -15.85 -28.83 -52.97
C SER A 94 -16.89 -28.00 -52.23
#